data_AF-A0A6B3PEB6-F1
#
_entry.id   AF-A0A6B3PEB6-F1
#
_cell.length_a   1.000
_cell.length_b   1.000
_cell.length_c   1.000
_cell.angle_alpha   90.00
_cell.angle_beta   90.00
_cell.angle_gamma   90.00
#
_symmetry.space_group_name_H-M   'P 1'
#
loop_
_entity.id
_entity.type
_entity.pdbx_description
1 polymer ?
#
loop_
_entity_poly.entity_id
_entity_poly.type
_entity_poly.pdbx_seq_one_letter_code
_entity_poly.pdbx_strand_id
1 'polypeptide(L)'
;MLDNIVKTIINAAKSAVPQAIDAAQRNELVVNTLKKLKLDPTQPPKDVDGVYIYALVEYGVGKDEAILKLFREKQIKNDFWSAYSANSPISFWNKVDDFIESYALGDEIKESQINIRSELEEFGQVFIRVAKRTKSPEFRPYPDWNFDESWWLQAGIILCI
;
A
#
# COMPACT_ATOMS: atom_id res chain seq x y z
N MET A 1 -6.28 -7.11 14.51
CA MET A 1 -7.26 -6.15 13.89
C MET A 1 -7.10 -6.14 12.38
N LEU A 2 -5.87 -5.96 11.88
CA LEU A 2 -5.56 -6.05 10.44
C LEU A 2 -5.93 -7.42 9.83
N ASP A 3 -5.91 -8.49 10.62
CA ASP A 3 -6.30 -9.84 10.16
C ASP A 3 -7.73 -9.88 9.62
N ASN A 4 -8.67 -9.25 10.34
CA ASN A 4 -10.07 -9.18 9.92
C ASN A 4 -10.24 -8.30 8.68
N ILE A 5 -9.41 -7.25 8.54
CA ILE A 5 -9.44 -6.35 7.39
C ILE A 5 -8.96 -7.08 6.14
N VAL A 6 -7.78 -7.71 6.21
CA VAL A 6 -7.22 -8.49 5.09
C VAL A 6 -8.16 -9.63 4.71
N LYS A 7 -8.72 -10.36 5.69
CA LYS A 7 -9.74 -11.37 5.42
C LYS A 7 -10.96 -10.80 4.71
N THR A 8 -11.41 -9.60 5.08
CA THR A 8 -12.56 -8.94 4.44
C THR A 8 -12.23 -8.52 3.00
N ILE A 9 -11.02 -8.00 2.75
CA ILE A 9 -10.55 -7.61 1.41
C ILE A 9 -10.44 -8.84 0.50
N ILE A 10 -9.78 -9.90 0.97
CA ILE A 10 -9.67 -11.16 0.21
C ILE A 10 -11.07 -11.67 -0.14
N ASN A 11 -11.99 -11.72 0.85
CA ASN A 11 -13.37 -12.15 0.62
C ASN A 11 -14.15 -11.26 -0.35
N ALA A 12 -13.82 -9.98 -0.48
CA ALA A 12 -14.50 -9.09 -1.41
C ALA A 12 -14.23 -9.48 -2.87
N ALA A 13 -13.02 -9.94 -3.18
CA ALA A 13 -12.62 -10.32 -4.53
C ALA A 13 -12.68 -11.83 -4.80
N LYS A 14 -13.05 -12.68 -3.82
CA LYS A 14 -13.06 -14.16 -3.95
C LYS A 14 -13.86 -14.71 -5.13
N SER A 15 -14.91 -14.01 -5.56
CA SER A 15 -15.75 -14.42 -6.69
C SER A 15 -15.29 -13.84 -8.03
N ALA A 16 -14.22 -13.06 -8.03
CA ALA A 16 -13.70 -12.41 -9.21
C ALA A 16 -12.28 -12.91 -9.53
N VAL A 17 -12.00 -13.12 -10.81
CA VAL A 17 -10.62 -13.35 -11.26
C VAL A 17 -9.89 -12.00 -11.16
N PRO A 18 -8.72 -11.89 -10.49
CA PRO A 18 -8.02 -10.61 -10.31
C PRO A 18 -7.83 -9.80 -11.60
N GLN A 19 -7.58 -10.49 -12.72
CA GLN A 19 -7.39 -9.89 -14.04
C GLN A 19 -8.70 -9.54 -14.79
N ALA A 20 -9.86 -9.90 -14.24
CA ALA A 20 -11.17 -9.68 -14.86
C ALA A 20 -12.01 -8.61 -14.14
N ILE A 21 -11.50 -8.00 -13.07
CA ILE A 21 -12.19 -6.92 -12.36
C ILE A 21 -11.97 -5.61 -13.11
N ASP A 22 -13.04 -5.06 -13.68
CA ASP A 22 -12.97 -3.73 -14.27
C ASP A 22 -12.97 -2.62 -13.20
N ALA A 23 -12.69 -1.38 -13.60
CA ALA A 23 -12.61 -0.25 -12.68
C ALA A 23 -13.94 0.04 -11.94
N ALA A 24 -15.08 -0.18 -12.57
CA ALA A 24 -16.39 0.05 -11.95
C ALA A 24 -16.70 -1.03 -10.91
N GLN A 25 -16.47 -2.29 -11.24
CA GLN A 25 -16.58 -3.42 -10.32
C GLN A 25 -15.64 -3.25 -9.12
N ARG A 26 -14.39 -2.85 -9.37
CA ARG A 26 -13.41 -2.59 -8.31
C ARG A 26 -13.90 -1.51 -7.36
N ASN A 27 -14.42 -0.40 -7.89
CA ASN A 27 -14.97 0.68 -7.07
C ASN A 27 -16.15 0.20 -6.21
N GLU A 28 -17.05 -0.60 -6.77
CA GLU A 28 -18.16 -1.18 -6.02
C GLU A 28 -17.66 -2.09 -4.89
N LEU A 29 -16.69 -2.96 -5.17
CA LEU A 29 -16.08 -3.84 -4.18
C LEU A 29 -15.39 -3.05 -3.07
N VAL A 30 -14.65 -1.98 -3.39
CA VAL A 30 -14.03 -1.07 -2.42
C VAL A 30 -15.10 -0.43 -1.53
N VAL A 31 -16.13 0.17 -2.12
CA VAL A 31 -17.22 0.83 -1.37
C VAL A 31 -17.93 -0.16 -0.44
N ASN A 32 -18.24 -1.35 -0.94
CA ASN A 32 -18.89 -2.40 -0.15
C ASN A 32 -18.00 -2.92 0.97
N THR A 33 -16.68 -3.02 0.74
CA THR A 33 -15.70 -3.43 1.76
C THR A 33 -15.59 -2.37 2.86
N LEU A 34 -15.48 -1.09 2.50
CA LEU A 34 -15.46 0.02 3.46
C LEU A 34 -16.74 0.04 4.33
N LYS A 35 -17.92 -0.12 3.71
CA LYS A 35 -19.20 -0.22 4.45
C LYS A 35 -19.22 -1.40 5.43
N LYS A 36 -18.75 -2.59 5.02
CA LYS A 36 -18.66 -3.77 5.91
C LYS A 36 -17.75 -3.51 7.11
N LEU A 37 -16.69 -2.73 6.92
CA LEU A 37 -15.76 -2.32 7.96
C LEU A 37 -16.26 -1.10 8.78
N LYS A 38 -17.48 -0.61 8.51
CA LYS A 38 -18.08 0.57 9.14
C LYS A 38 -17.27 1.85 8.92
N LEU A 39 -16.59 1.95 7.78
CA LEU A 39 -15.88 3.15 7.34
C LEU A 39 -16.75 3.93 6.34
N ASP A 40 -16.64 5.25 6.36
CA ASP A 40 -17.31 6.12 5.39
C ASP A 40 -16.63 5.98 4.01
N PRO A 41 -17.33 5.56 2.93
CA PRO A 41 -16.71 5.36 1.62
C PRO A 41 -16.20 6.61 0.91
N THR A 42 -16.50 7.79 1.44
CA THR A 42 -16.18 9.09 0.83
C THR A 42 -15.19 9.90 1.68
N GLN A 43 -15.16 9.65 3.00
CA GLN A 43 -14.37 10.41 3.95
C GLN A 43 -13.47 9.46 4.77
N PRO A 44 -12.16 9.37 4.46
CA PRO A 44 -11.26 8.57 5.29
C PRO A 44 -11.14 9.13 6.72
N PRO A 45 -10.88 8.26 7.72
CA PRO A 45 -10.53 8.69 9.07
C PRO A 45 -9.31 9.62 9.06
N LYS A 46 -9.13 10.38 10.14
CA LYS A 46 -8.05 11.38 10.24
C LYS A 46 -6.80 10.88 10.94
N ASP A 47 -6.88 9.76 11.63
CA ASP A 47 -5.76 9.12 12.31
C ASP A 47 -4.98 8.19 11.37
N VAL A 48 -3.70 7.96 11.69
CA VAL A 48 -2.78 7.13 10.89
C VAL A 48 -3.32 5.73 10.66
N ASP A 49 -3.87 5.11 11.71
CA ASP A 49 -4.36 3.74 11.65
C ASP A 49 -5.56 3.63 10.71
N GLY A 50 -6.52 4.53 10.84
CA GLY A 50 -7.68 4.61 9.96
C GLY A 50 -7.31 4.88 8.51
N VAL A 51 -6.36 5.78 8.24
CA VAL A 51 -5.85 6.04 6.88
C VAL A 51 -5.14 4.83 6.30
N TYR A 52 -4.32 4.13 7.08
CA TYR A 52 -3.64 2.91 6.66
C TYR A 52 -4.64 1.82 6.28
N ILE A 53 -5.65 1.60 7.12
CA ILE A 53 -6.71 0.60 6.87
C ILE A 53 -7.50 0.97 5.61
N TYR A 54 -7.85 2.24 5.46
CA TYR A 54 -8.59 2.73 4.31
C TYR A 54 -7.77 2.57 3.01
N ALA A 55 -6.49 2.92 3.04
CA ALA A 55 -5.56 2.72 1.95
C ALA A 55 -5.43 1.24 1.58
N LEU A 56 -5.32 0.36 2.59
CA LEU A 56 -5.24 -1.09 2.38
C LEU A 56 -6.50 -1.64 1.70
N VAL A 57 -7.68 -1.11 2.01
CA VAL A 57 -8.92 -1.49 1.31
C VAL A 57 -8.93 -0.96 -0.12
N GLU A 58 -8.59 0.31 -0.34
CA GLU A 58 -8.57 0.90 -1.68
C GLU A 58 -7.51 0.29 -2.59
N TYR A 59 -6.38 -0.15 -2.04
CA TYR A 59 -5.31 -0.84 -2.76
C TYR A 59 -5.65 -2.32 -2.97
N GLY A 60 -6.04 -3.00 -1.90
CA GLY A 60 -5.99 -4.45 -1.81
C GLY A 60 -7.10 -5.23 -2.51
N VAL A 61 -8.18 -4.57 -2.93
CA VAL A 61 -9.24 -5.23 -3.72
C VAL A 61 -8.67 -5.68 -5.06
N GLY A 62 -8.67 -7.00 -5.27
CA GLY A 62 -8.15 -7.64 -6.48
C GLY A 62 -6.62 -7.87 -6.49
N LYS A 63 -5.93 -7.60 -5.37
CA LYS A 63 -4.50 -7.85 -5.23
C LYS A 63 -4.22 -9.28 -4.75
N ASP A 64 -2.99 -9.74 -4.97
CA ASP A 64 -2.53 -11.06 -4.55
C ASP A 64 -2.61 -11.24 -3.02
N GLU A 65 -2.90 -12.45 -2.57
CA GLU A 65 -3.03 -12.69 -1.13
C GLU A 65 -1.71 -12.54 -0.37
N ALA A 66 -0.57 -12.90 -0.98
CA ALA A 66 0.75 -12.81 -0.35
C ALA A 66 1.11 -11.36 -0.02
N ILE A 67 0.80 -10.41 -0.93
CA ILE A 67 1.06 -8.99 -0.67
C ILE A 67 0.14 -8.40 0.40
N LEU A 68 -1.12 -8.87 0.47
CA LEU A 68 -2.04 -8.45 1.54
C LEU A 68 -1.60 -8.99 2.90
N LYS A 69 -1.07 -10.22 2.96
CA LYS A 69 -0.46 -10.77 4.17
C LYS A 69 0.74 -9.95 4.60
N LEU A 70 1.58 -9.48 3.68
CA LEU A 70 2.73 -8.61 4.01
C LEU A 70 2.26 -7.32 4.71
N PHE A 71 1.31 -6.58 4.12
CA PHE A 71 0.78 -5.34 4.70
C PHE A 71 -0.05 -5.55 5.99
N ARG A 72 -0.43 -6.79 6.31
CA ARG A 72 -1.04 -7.14 7.60
C ARG A 72 -0.04 -7.09 8.74
N GLU A 73 1.23 -7.36 8.46
CA GLU A 73 2.25 -7.52 9.49
C GLU A 73 2.50 -6.21 10.21
N LYS A 74 2.44 -6.24 11.55
CA LYS A 74 2.56 -5.04 12.38
C LYS A 74 3.91 -4.34 12.17
N GLN A 75 4.97 -5.12 12.00
CA GLN A 75 6.31 -4.59 11.69
C GLN A 75 6.28 -3.80 10.38
N ILE A 76 5.73 -4.37 9.30
CA ILE A 76 5.63 -3.72 7.99
C ILE A 76 4.84 -2.41 8.08
N LYS A 77 3.71 -2.40 8.79
CA LYS A 77 2.95 -1.15 9.00
C LYS A 77 3.79 -0.08 9.73
N ASN A 78 4.50 -0.47 10.79
CA ASN A 78 5.33 0.46 11.56
C ASN A 78 6.49 1.00 10.71
N ASP A 79 7.13 0.14 9.94
CA ASP A 79 8.22 0.48 9.05
C ASP A 79 7.77 1.41 7.92
N PHE A 80 6.60 1.14 7.34
CA PHE A 80 5.95 2.03 6.38
C PHE A 80 5.74 3.42 6.98
N TRP A 81 5.12 3.51 8.16
CA TRP A 81 4.83 4.80 8.77
C TRP A 81 6.11 5.58 9.15
N SER A 82 7.13 4.87 9.62
CA SER A 82 8.44 5.46 9.92
C SER A 82 9.08 6.05 8.65
N ALA A 83 9.06 5.32 7.55
CA ALA A 83 9.62 5.76 6.27
C ALA A 83 8.83 6.91 5.65
N TYR A 84 7.50 6.85 5.73
CA TYR A 84 6.60 7.93 5.33
C TYR A 84 6.92 9.22 6.08
N SER A 85 6.97 9.15 7.41
CA SER A 85 7.20 10.31 8.28
C SER A 85 8.59 10.91 8.10
N ALA A 86 9.58 10.08 7.74
CA ALA A 86 10.94 10.50 7.47
C ALA A 86 11.19 10.95 6.02
N ASN A 87 10.17 10.89 5.13
CA ASN A 87 10.32 11.11 3.69
C ASN A 87 11.45 10.25 3.08
N SER A 88 11.50 8.97 3.47
CA SER A 88 12.55 8.03 3.08
C SER A 88 11.95 6.74 2.52
N PRO A 89 11.33 6.77 1.33
CA PRO A 89 10.63 5.63 0.75
C PRO A 89 11.54 4.39 0.59
N ILE A 90 12.82 4.56 0.29
CA ILE A 90 13.77 3.44 0.13
C ILE A 90 14.08 2.76 1.45
N SER A 91 14.08 3.50 2.56
CA SER A 91 14.26 2.87 3.87
C SER A 91 13.15 1.84 4.15
N PHE A 92 11.95 2.05 3.60
CA PHE A 92 10.89 1.06 3.66
C PHE A 92 11.17 -0.15 2.77
N TRP A 93 11.61 0.09 1.52
CA TRP A 93 12.00 -0.98 0.61
C TRP A 93 13.03 -1.92 1.25
N ASN A 94 14.13 -1.38 1.78
CA ASN A 94 15.18 -2.20 2.40
C ASN A 94 14.66 -3.04 3.56
N LYS A 95 13.78 -2.48 4.40
CA LYS A 95 13.18 -3.21 5.53
C LYS A 95 12.22 -4.32 5.08
N VAL A 96 11.51 -4.12 3.96
CA VAL A 96 10.67 -5.15 3.37
C VAL A 96 11.52 -6.26 2.75
N ASP A 97 12.62 -5.89 2.09
CA ASP A 97 13.59 -6.84 1.54
C ASP A 97 14.19 -7.73 2.66
N ASP A 98 14.66 -7.11 3.74
CA ASP A 98 15.13 -7.81 4.94
C ASP A 98 14.07 -8.75 5.53
N PHE A 99 12.80 -8.32 5.56
CA PHE A 99 11.68 -9.15 6.02
C PHE A 99 11.45 -10.35 5.08
N ILE A 100 11.50 -10.15 3.78
CA ILE A 100 11.31 -11.21 2.77
C ILE A 100 12.42 -12.26 2.86
N GLU A 101 13.65 -11.87 3.19
CA GLU A 101 14.75 -12.82 3.38
C GLU A 101 14.70 -13.56 4.73
N SER A 102 14.07 -12.97 5.75
CA SER A 102 14.14 -13.47 7.13
C SER A 102 12.96 -14.34 7.57
N TYR A 103 11.83 -14.31 6.86
CA TYR A 103 10.58 -14.92 7.31
C TYR A 103 9.96 -15.83 6.26
N ALA A 104 9.26 -16.89 6.70
CA ALA A 104 8.57 -17.85 5.81
C ALA A 104 7.51 -17.21 4.91
N LEU A 105 6.90 -16.09 5.32
CA LEU A 105 5.99 -15.32 4.45
C LEU A 105 6.73 -14.76 3.22
N GLY A 106 8.03 -14.51 3.34
CA GLY A 106 8.89 -14.11 2.23
C GLY A 106 9.00 -15.19 1.15
N ASP A 107 8.99 -16.47 1.52
CA ASP A 107 8.96 -17.57 0.56
C ASP A 107 7.66 -17.57 -0.25
N GLU A 108 6.50 -17.39 0.41
CA GLU A 108 5.20 -17.25 -0.28
C GLU A 108 5.19 -16.07 -1.27
N ILE A 109 5.79 -14.95 -0.89
CA ILE A 109 5.90 -13.76 -1.74
C ILE A 109 6.79 -14.05 -2.96
N LYS A 110 7.94 -14.71 -2.77
CA LYS A 110 8.84 -15.09 -3.86
C LYS A 110 8.15 -16.07 -4.83
N GLU A 111 7.38 -17.01 -4.30
CA GLU A 111 6.61 -17.98 -5.10
C GLU A 111 5.45 -17.35 -5.88
N SER A 112 4.84 -16.28 -5.34
CA SER A 112 3.73 -15.57 -6.00
C SER A 112 4.13 -14.79 -7.27
N GLN A 113 5.43 -14.68 -7.56
CA GLN A 113 6.00 -13.95 -8.70
C GLN A 113 5.53 -12.49 -8.84
N ILE A 114 5.07 -11.88 -7.73
CA ILE A 114 4.68 -10.46 -7.72
C ILE A 114 5.91 -9.57 -7.87
N ASN A 115 5.76 -8.45 -8.58
CA ASN A 115 6.78 -7.41 -8.55
C ASN A 115 6.62 -6.60 -7.25
N ILE A 116 7.27 -7.08 -6.19
CA ILE A 116 7.15 -6.50 -4.85
C ILE A 116 7.43 -5.00 -4.81
N ARG A 117 8.44 -4.52 -5.56
CA ARG A 117 8.80 -3.10 -5.58
C ARG A 117 7.65 -2.25 -6.11
N SER A 118 7.05 -2.66 -7.23
CA SER A 118 5.89 -1.97 -7.80
C SER A 118 4.67 -1.99 -6.87
N GLU A 119 4.44 -3.09 -6.15
CA GLU A 119 3.32 -3.20 -5.21
C GLU A 119 3.49 -2.24 -4.01
N LEU A 120 4.71 -2.10 -3.50
CA LEU A 120 5.03 -1.18 -2.41
C LEU A 120 4.93 0.30 -2.84
N GLU A 121 5.27 0.62 -4.11
CA GLU A 121 5.07 1.95 -4.68
C GLU A 121 3.59 2.29 -4.81
N GLU A 122 2.83 1.39 -5.42
CA GLU A 122 1.40 1.57 -5.64
C GLU A 122 0.66 1.76 -4.30
N PHE A 123 0.98 0.93 -3.29
CA PHE A 123 0.40 1.08 -1.96
C PHE A 123 0.70 2.45 -1.35
N GLY A 124 1.95 2.92 -1.39
CA GLY A 124 2.28 4.24 -0.84
C GLY A 124 1.63 5.40 -1.61
N GLN A 125 1.49 5.29 -2.93
CA GLN A 125 0.74 6.27 -3.73
C GLN A 125 -0.75 6.29 -3.36
N VAL A 126 -1.38 5.11 -3.15
CA VAL A 126 -2.74 5.00 -2.63
C VAL A 126 -2.84 5.64 -1.24
N PHE A 127 -1.92 5.31 -0.33
CA PHE A 127 -1.88 5.88 1.02
C PHE A 127 -1.80 7.41 0.98
N ILE A 128 -0.89 7.98 0.18
CA ILE A 128 -0.76 9.44 0.02
C ILE A 128 -2.05 10.06 -0.51
N ARG A 129 -2.72 9.44 -1.50
CA ARG A 129 -4.03 9.92 -1.98
C ARG A 129 -5.08 9.92 -0.89
N VAL A 130 -5.13 8.87 -0.07
CA VAL A 130 -6.05 8.77 1.08
C VAL A 130 -5.73 9.84 2.11
N ALA A 131 -4.46 9.96 2.50
CA ALA A 131 -3.97 10.95 3.44
C ALA A 131 -4.32 12.39 3.01
N LYS A 132 -4.12 12.72 1.72
CA LYS A 132 -4.50 14.02 1.13
C LYS A 132 -5.99 14.34 1.31
N ARG A 133 -6.88 13.36 1.18
CA ARG A 133 -8.34 13.55 1.38
C ARG A 133 -8.71 13.87 2.82
N THR A 134 -7.94 13.41 3.81
CA THR A 134 -8.20 13.71 5.23
C THR A 134 -7.98 15.20 5.56
N LYS A 135 -7.11 15.87 4.80
CA LYS A 135 -6.58 17.22 5.06
C LYS A 135 -5.86 17.36 6.41
N SER A 136 -5.63 16.27 7.14
CA SER A 136 -4.96 16.28 8.45
C SER A 136 -3.51 16.76 8.32
N PRO A 137 -3.00 17.62 9.24
CA PRO A 137 -1.62 18.08 9.21
C PRO A 137 -0.62 16.97 9.55
N GLU A 138 -1.05 15.90 10.22
CA GLU A 138 -0.20 14.77 10.65
C GLU A 138 0.50 14.06 9.47
N PHE A 139 -0.11 14.11 8.28
CA PHE A 139 0.44 13.47 7.08
C PHE A 139 1.33 14.38 6.24
N ARG A 140 1.60 15.61 6.68
CA ARG A 140 2.37 16.60 5.93
C ARG A 140 3.81 16.70 6.46
N PRO A 141 4.80 16.94 5.59
CA PRO A 141 4.70 17.00 4.13
C PRO A 141 4.37 15.63 3.52
N TYR A 142 3.69 15.61 2.37
CA TYR A 142 3.43 14.36 1.66
C TYR A 142 4.73 13.95 0.94
N PRO A 143 5.31 12.78 1.26
CA PRO A 143 6.53 12.34 0.63
C PRO A 143 6.32 12.03 -0.86
N ASP A 144 7.38 12.14 -1.65
CA ASP A 144 7.38 11.54 -2.99
C ASP A 144 7.65 10.04 -2.84
N TRP A 145 6.67 9.22 -3.19
CA TRP A 145 6.70 7.78 -2.96
C TRP A 145 7.02 7.05 -4.27
N ASN A 146 8.27 7.22 -4.67
CA ASN A 146 8.88 6.61 -5.83
C ASN A 146 10.21 5.98 -5.38
N PHE A 147 10.43 4.71 -5.68
CA PHE A 147 11.70 4.05 -5.39
C PHE A 147 12.68 4.18 -6.56
N ASP A 148 12.24 4.61 -7.74
CA ASP A 148 13.11 5.02 -8.84
C ASP A 148 13.75 6.35 -8.50
N GLU A 149 14.84 6.20 -7.78
CA GLU A 149 15.82 7.20 -7.44
C GLU A 149 16.55 7.66 -8.74
N SER A 150 15.85 8.37 -9.62
CA SER A 150 16.45 9.02 -10.79
C SER A 150 17.10 10.35 -10.38
N TRP A 151 18.20 10.28 -9.63
CA TRP A 151 18.98 11.45 -9.18
C TRP A 151 19.63 12.24 -10.31
N TRP A 152 19.60 11.70 -11.53
CA TRP A 152 20.23 12.31 -12.69
C TRP A 152 19.45 13.50 -13.27
N LEU A 153 18.12 13.59 -13.05
CA LEU A 153 17.32 14.69 -13.59
C LEU A 153 17.37 15.96 -12.75
N GLN A 154 17.71 15.87 -11.46
CA GLN A 154 17.88 17.04 -10.58
C GLN A 154 19.34 17.47 -10.44
N ALA A 155 20.32 16.61 -10.76
CA ALA A 155 21.74 16.92 -10.65
C ALA A 155 22.34 17.71 -11.83
N GLY A 156 21.58 18.02 -12.89
CA GLY A 156 22.05 18.89 -13.97
C GLY A 156 23.35 18.42 -14.64
N ILE A 157 23.53 17.11 -14.84
CA ILE A 157 24.67 16.60 -15.60
C ILE A 157 24.28 16.62 -17.08
N ILE A 158 24.68 17.69 -17.77
CA ILE A 158 24.86 17.69 -19.22
C ILE A 158 26.03 16.74 -19.49
N LEU A 159 25.73 15.50 -19.86
CA LEU A 159 26.70 14.69 -20.58
C LEU A 159 26.62 15.12 -22.04
N CYS A 160 27.53 16.02 -22.42
CA CYS A 160 27.91 16.20 -23.80
C CYS A 160 28.35 14.83 -24.34
N ILE A 161 27.65 14.37 -25.37
CA ILE A 161 28.18 13.44 -26.37
C ILE A 161 28.22 14.22 -27.68
#